data_AF-B4MNU9-F1
#
_entry.id   AF-B4MNU9-F1
#
_cell.length_a   1.000
_cell.length_b   1.000
_cell.length_c   1.000
_cell.angle_alpha   90.00
_cell.angle_beta   90.00
_cell.angle_gamma   90.00
#
_symmetry.space_group_name_H-M   'P 1'
#
loop_
_entity.id
_entity.type
_entity.pdbx_description
1 polymer ?
#
loop_
_entity_poly.entity_id
_entity_poly.type
_entity_poly.pdbx_seq_one_letter_code
_entity_poly.pdbx_strand_id
1 'polypeptide(L)'
;MHNSVMPRVGSSHEMAPNPEDLTITNNHNQLHHVVLQNHSNNKSKSNTLNSQRNAIANGGELKLTILQMIFEALGLRNQAQNREPTSKDIGTLIMLGFMFLLFVISVTGFFVMWFTEFYNNTMLENLILAKDSETVKTWLNPPSKYDTLLKAHIFHYPNIEDYLAGRADKIKIEDLGPLTYQEHTVKDEVSFNDNNTVTFRDHKSYKFLPEKSSIREDHMVLVPNIPLLTAAVHVKRFPMFERLSVAWIIKQYREPLFKNLTAGELLWGYEDKIIKLKSLGMGKRRFGLLMSRNGTSVDSVQLNTGESDINQYGIITQFNGMPQLGFWEGDECNRVDGSEPTMFSPNLLQNRDTVNVFLQVLCRKVPLHFEKEEIIFNDIDVLRYRTPLDVFSHPSENKANECYCKNVDICLPSGVINATRCYNDAPIFPSFPHFFSGDPILYKDFDGIQPNAELHQTYADIHPRFGVPISGASRVQINIMLDKTPLLENKANRLRNSTILPLMWIEITSGEYSEDVLHDIYFSTFGLDAIQLALKYGTLLISVTSFSLIVAGVYYFNSRREEHLQHHLQHSKSAAELEALNGVPVGGFGNMIVQVQHIDMPVPLAINHQRQASA
;
A
#
# COMPACT_ATOMS: atom_id res chain seq x y z
N MET A 1 61.33 -34.62 -24.89
CA MET A 1 61.70 -34.15 -26.25
C MET A 1 60.62 -33.15 -26.66
N HIS A 2 60.74 -31.87 -26.31
CA HIS A 2 61.46 -30.77 -26.98
C HIS A 2 60.79 -30.20 -28.26
N ASN A 3 60.50 -28.90 -28.14
CA ASN A 3 60.41 -27.81 -29.12
C ASN A 3 59.08 -27.61 -29.87
N SER A 4 58.30 -26.53 -29.63
CA SER A 4 58.57 -25.07 -29.72
C SER A 4 58.59 -24.55 -31.15
N VAL A 5 57.55 -23.78 -31.56
CA VAL A 5 57.68 -22.60 -32.45
C VAL A 5 56.50 -21.62 -32.19
N MET A 6 56.85 -20.42 -31.72
CA MET A 6 56.22 -19.10 -31.96
C MET A 6 57.25 -18.30 -32.80
N PRO A 7 56.97 -17.14 -33.48
CA PRO A 7 56.34 -15.95 -32.87
C PRO A 7 55.66 -14.89 -33.82
N ARG A 8 55.22 -13.77 -33.18
CA ARG A 8 55.05 -12.36 -33.66
C ARG A 8 53.66 -11.87 -34.09
N VAL A 9 53.19 -10.63 -33.79
CA VAL A 9 53.52 -9.52 -32.85
C VAL A 9 52.44 -8.42 -33.04
N GLY A 10 52.10 -7.69 -31.98
CA GLY A 10 51.67 -6.27 -32.00
C GLY A 10 50.17 -6.02 -31.79
N SER A 11 49.69 -5.06 -31.00
CA SER A 11 50.29 -4.13 -30.02
C SER A 11 49.15 -3.48 -29.21
N SER A 12 49.46 -3.18 -27.95
CA SER A 12 48.71 -2.44 -26.92
C SER A 12 48.35 -0.99 -27.28
N HIS A 13 47.25 -0.46 -26.72
CA HIS A 13 47.25 0.79 -25.94
C HIS A 13 45.93 1.07 -25.20
N GLU A 14 46.01 1.24 -23.87
CA GLU A 14 45.09 2.01 -23.03
C GLU A 14 45.34 3.52 -23.22
N MET A 15 44.29 4.35 -23.10
CA MET A 15 44.38 5.69 -22.48
C MET A 15 43.01 6.27 -22.12
N ALA A 16 42.95 6.85 -20.92
CA ALA A 16 41.83 7.58 -20.30
C ALA A 16 41.82 9.09 -20.71
N PRO A 17 40.86 9.92 -20.23
CA PRO A 17 40.29 11.08 -20.95
C PRO A 17 40.80 12.47 -20.52
N ASN A 18 40.53 13.51 -21.35
CA ASN A 18 40.17 14.94 -21.07
C ASN A 18 40.53 15.88 -22.27
N PRO A 19 40.24 17.20 -22.29
CA PRO A 19 38.96 17.94 -22.27
C PRO A 19 38.88 19.07 -23.35
N GLU A 20 37.81 19.89 -23.35
CA GLU A 20 37.72 21.31 -23.84
C GLU A 20 37.99 21.60 -25.35
N ASP A 21 37.40 22.55 -26.08
CA ASP A 21 36.37 23.61 -25.94
C ASP A 21 36.23 24.20 -27.38
N LEU A 22 35.08 24.74 -27.83
CA LEU A 22 34.94 25.69 -28.98
C LEU A 22 33.47 26.12 -29.25
N THR A 23 33.08 27.17 -28.54
CA THR A 23 32.43 28.43 -28.99
C THR A 23 31.51 28.53 -30.24
N ILE A 24 30.31 29.07 -29.94
CA ILE A 24 29.58 30.21 -30.58
C ILE A 24 29.00 30.04 -32.01
N THR A 25 27.67 30.18 -32.13
CA THR A 25 27.03 31.15 -33.06
C THR A 25 25.61 31.51 -32.64
N ASN A 26 25.37 32.83 -32.58
CA ASN A 26 24.10 33.51 -32.33
C ASN A 26 23.15 33.39 -33.51
N ASN A 27 21.83 33.41 -33.24
CA ASN A 27 20.86 33.93 -34.20
C ASN A 27 19.73 34.71 -33.51
N HIS A 28 19.52 35.92 -34.03
CA HIS A 28 18.49 36.90 -33.69
C HIS A 28 17.13 36.53 -34.30
N ASN A 29 16.03 36.84 -33.59
CA ASN A 29 14.83 37.54 -34.09
C ASN A 29 13.90 37.83 -32.89
N GLN A 30 13.86 39.08 -32.42
CA GLN A 30 12.82 40.10 -32.71
C GLN A 30 11.44 39.80 -32.11
N LEU A 31 11.14 40.47 -30.99
CA LEU A 31 9.78 40.75 -30.53
C LEU A 31 9.63 42.26 -30.24
N HIS A 32 8.53 42.83 -30.70
CA HIS A 32 8.14 44.24 -30.58
C HIS A 32 7.51 44.57 -29.20
N HIS A 33 7.90 45.75 -28.68
CA HIS A 33 7.14 46.76 -27.91
C HIS A 33 6.55 46.44 -26.51
N VAL A 34 7.09 47.05 -25.43
CA VAL A 34 6.64 48.32 -24.76
C VAL A 34 5.43 48.04 -23.83
N VAL A 35 5.41 48.30 -22.51
CA VAL A 35 6.16 49.23 -21.65
C VAL A 35 5.87 48.98 -20.15
N LEU A 36 6.73 49.59 -19.32
CA LEU A 36 6.60 50.01 -17.91
C LEU A 36 7.03 49.09 -16.76
N GLN A 37 7.96 49.70 -16.02
CA GLN A 37 8.73 49.26 -14.86
C GLN A 37 7.92 49.29 -13.56
N ASN A 38 8.33 48.49 -12.58
CA ASN A 38 8.58 49.04 -11.24
C ASN A 38 9.50 48.16 -10.35
N HIS A 39 10.46 48.87 -9.75
CA HIS A 39 11.16 48.68 -8.48
C HIS A 39 11.91 47.39 -8.11
N SER A 40 13.21 47.57 -7.83
CA SER A 40 13.83 47.05 -6.60
C SER A 40 15.08 47.85 -6.16
N ASN A 41 15.10 48.23 -4.88
CA ASN A 41 16.23 48.38 -3.94
C ASN A 41 17.46 49.26 -4.31
N ASN A 42 17.86 50.21 -3.44
CA ASN A 42 18.66 49.92 -2.24
C ASN A 42 19.01 51.18 -1.42
N LYS A 43 19.36 50.92 -0.15
CA LYS A 43 19.73 51.81 0.97
C LYS A 43 20.85 52.82 0.70
N SER A 44 20.81 53.98 1.40
CA SER A 44 22.00 54.60 2.01
C SER A 44 21.70 55.86 2.87
N LYS A 45 22.03 55.75 4.17
CA LYS A 45 22.65 56.72 5.11
C LYS A 45 22.13 58.17 5.34
N SER A 46 21.82 58.39 6.63
CA SER A 46 22.33 59.44 7.55
C SER A 46 21.79 60.87 7.54
N ASN A 47 21.52 61.32 8.79
CA ASN A 47 21.76 62.65 9.39
C ASN A 47 20.70 63.76 9.29
N THR A 48 20.03 63.93 10.43
CA THR A 48 19.83 65.16 11.23
C THR A 48 19.31 66.48 10.61
N LEU A 49 18.26 66.95 11.29
CA LEU A 49 17.90 68.31 11.71
C LEU A 49 17.10 69.27 10.79
N ASN A 50 15.97 69.68 11.37
CA ASN A 50 15.28 70.98 11.32
C ASN A 50 14.67 71.48 9.99
N SER A 51 13.34 71.59 9.97
CA SER A 51 12.68 72.91 10.03
C SER A 51 11.16 72.76 10.09
N GLN A 52 10.55 73.50 11.02
CA GLN A 52 9.13 73.81 11.08
C GLN A 52 8.61 74.43 9.78
N ARG A 53 7.36 74.11 9.39
CA ARG A 53 6.32 75.11 9.10
C ARG A 53 4.94 74.47 8.87
N ASN A 54 3.94 75.13 9.45
CA ASN A 54 2.52 74.82 9.47
C ASN A 54 1.86 74.80 8.09
N ALA A 55 0.85 73.94 7.90
CA ALA A 55 -0.35 74.24 7.11
C ALA A 55 -1.52 73.34 7.56
N ILE A 56 -2.70 73.94 7.69
CA ILE A 56 -3.97 73.41 8.19
C ILE A 56 -4.85 72.95 7.02
N ALA A 57 -5.72 71.95 7.27
CA ALA A 57 -6.88 71.48 6.49
C ALA A 57 -6.56 70.69 5.20
N ASN A 58 -7.22 69.58 4.83
CA ASN A 58 -8.62 69.16 5.00
C ASN A 58 -8.73 67.62 4.95
N GLY A 59 -9.91 67.12 5.35
CA GLY A 59 -10.27 65.73 5.59
C GLY A 59 -9.88 64.67 4.55
N GLY A 60 -9.55 63.50 5.08
CA GLY A 60 -9.35 62.24 4.36
C GLY A 60 -9.57 61.08 5.34
N GLU A 61 -10.48 60.19 4.95
CA GLU A 61 -10.89 58.95 5.61
C GLU A 61 -9.68 58.13 6.09
N LEU A 62 -9.56 57.98 7.42
CA LEU A 62 -8.44 57.25 8.02
C LEU A 62 -8.67 55.74 7.82
N LYS A 63 -7.98 55.13 6.85
CA LYS A 63 -7.84 53.67 6.78
C LYS A 63 -7.15 53.20 8.06
N LEU A 64 -7.95 52.69 8.97
CA LEU A 64 -7.51 52.15 10.25
C LEU A 64 -6.61 50.93 9.98
N THR A 65 -5.36 50.96 10.42
CA THR A 65 -4.48 49.79 10.31
C THR A 65 -5.00 48.68 11.23
N ILE A 66 -4.73 47.40 10.90
CA ILE A 66 -5.11 46.24 11.74
C ILE A 66 -4.65 46.43 13.20
N LEU A 67 -3.50 47.07 13.39
CA LEU A 67 -2.98 47.48 14.68
C LEU A 67 -3.93 48.42 15.44
N GLN A 68 -4.50 49.44 14.78
CA GLN A 68 -5.46 50.37 15.39
C GLN A 68 -6.81 49.71 15.68
N MET A 69 -7.27 48.74 14.88
CA MET A 69 -8.44 47.93 15.21
C MET A 69 -8.20 47.04 16.44
N ILE A 70 -7.00 46.46 16.57
CA ILE A 70 -6.61 45.69 17.77
C ILE A 70 -6.55 46.61 18.99
N PHE A 71 -6.00 47.83 18.85
CA PHE A 71 -6.00 48.84 19.92
C PHE A 71 -7.43 49.29 20.29
N GLU A 72 -8.35 49.43 19.34
CA GLU A 72 -9.76 49.74 19.64
C GLU A 72 -10.50 48.58 20.30
N ALA A 73 -10.34 47.34 19.83
CA ALA A 73 -10.98 46.15 20.39
C ALA A 73 -10.51 45.83 21.83
N LEU A 74 -9.27 46.22 22.17
CA LEU A 74 -8.71 46.14 23.53
C LEU A 74 -9.04 47.36 24.41
N GLY A 75 -9.84 48.32 23.93
CA GLY A 75 -10.24 49.50 24.71
C GLY A 75 -9.10 50.48 25.00
N LEU A 76 -8.11 50.58 24.11
CA LEU A 76 -6.88 51.37 24.30
C LEU A 76 -6.94 52.79 23.68
N ARG A 77 -8.08 53.25 23.16
CA ARG A 77 -8.18 54.54 22.45
C ARG A 77 -8.08 55.78 23.37
N ASN A 78 -8.45 55.68 24.64
CA ASN A 78 -8.47 56.85 25.53
C ASN A 78 -7.24 56.85 26.46
N GLN A 79 -6.35 57.83 26.25
CA GLN A 79 -5.17 58.21 27.05
C GLN A 79 -3.78 57.69 26.63
N ALA A 80 -3.57 57.29 25.37
CA ALA A 80 -2.24 56.96 24.85
C ALA A 80 -1.40 58.19 24.41
N GLN A 81 -1.59 59.39 24.99
CA GLN A 81 -0.94 60.58 24.44
C GLN A 81 0.44 60.91 25.04
N ASN A 82 0.93 60.31 26.13
CA ASN A 82 2.30 60.57 26.64
C ASN A 82 2.83 59.47 27.58
N ARG A 83 3.03 58.23 27.13
CA ARG A 83 3.74 57.21 27.93
C ARG A 83 4.68 56.39 27.05
N GLU A 84 5.99 56.49 27.28
CA GLU A 84 6.94 55.53 26.73
C GLU A 84 6.69 54.17 27.38
N PRO A 85 6.48 53.10 26.60
CA PRO A 85 6.22 51.77 27.16
C PRO A 85 7.46 51.27 27.92
N THR A 86 7.29 50.82 29.16
CA THR A 86 8.43 50.26 29.91
C THR A 86 8.89 48.95 29.28
N SER A 87 10.16 48.57 29.43
CA SER A 87 10.71 47.32 28.87
C SER A 87 9.91 46.07 29.26
N LYS A 88 9.26 46.10 30.44
CA LYS A 88 8.35 45.05 30.93
C LYS A 88 7.01 45.01 30.17
N ASP A 89 6.48 46.15 29.75
CA ASP A 89 5.23 46.23 28.99
C ASP A 89 5.43 45.74 27.55
N ILE A 90 6.57 46.09 26.95
CA ILE A 90 6.98 45.59 25.62
C ILE A 90 7.15 44.08 25.66
N GLY A 91 7.82 43.53 26.69
CA GLY A 91 7.96 42.09 26.87
C GLY A 91 6.63 41.36 27.02
N THR A 92 5.66 41.95 27.73
CA THR A 92 4.32 41.35 27.93
C THR A 92 3.52 41.31 26.62
N LEU A 93 3.60 42.38 25.80
CA LEU A 93 2.96 42.42 24.48
C LEU A 93 3.55 41.41 23.50
N ILE A 94 4.87 41.22 23.50
CA ILE A 94 5.53 40.20 22.67
C ILE A 94 5.06 38.79 23.09
N MET A 95 4.99 38.52 24.39
CA MET A 95 4.49 37.24 24.91
C MET A 95 3.02 36.99 24.54
N LEU A 96 2.15 38.00 24.68
CA LEU A 96 0.75 37.92 24.23
C LEU A 96 0.64 37.67 22.73
N GLY A 97 1.48 38.32 21.92
CA GLY A 97 1.56 38.10 20.48
C GLY A 97 1.94 36.66 20.12
N PHE A 98 2.94 36.10 20.81
CA PHE A 98 3.34 34.70 20.61
C PHE A 98 2.25 33.72 21.06
N MET A 99 1.59 33.98 22.19
CA MET A 99 0.45 33.17 22.66
C MET A 99 -0.74 33.24 21.71
N PHE A 100 -1.03 34.41 21.14
CA PHE A 100 -2.09 34.56 20.15
C PHE A 100 -1.77 33.80 18.86
N LEU A 101 -0.53 33.86 18.37
CA LEU A 101 -0.10 33.07 17.21
C LEU A 101 -0.27 31.57 17.47
N LEU A 102 0.16 31.11 18.65
CA LEU A 102 0.02 29.72 19.07
C LEU A 102 -1.45 29.30 19.23
N PHE A 103 -2.31 30.19 19.71
CA PHE A 103 -3.77 29.97 19.73
C PHE A 103 -4.33 29.81 18.31
N VAL A 104 -3.97 30.70 17.38
CA VAL A 104 -4.45 30.61 15.99
C VAL A 104 -3.99 29.30 15.32
N ILE A 105 -2.72 28.92 15.48
CA ILE A 105 -2.18 27.66 14.94
C ILE A 105 -2.90 26.45 15.55
N SER A 106 -3.06 26.43 16.88
CA SER A 106 -3.70 25.30 17.57
C SER A 106 -5.19 25.18 17.28
N VAL A 107 -5.93 26.29 17.17
CA VAL A 107 -7.33 26.28 16.74
C VAL A 107 -7.44 25.79 15.30
N THR A 108 -6.57 26.25 14.40
CA THR A 108 -6.54 25.76 13.01
C THR A 108 -6.25 24.26 12.98
N GLY A 109 -5.24 23.80 13.73
CA GLY A 109 -4.92 22.39 13.88
C GLY A 109 -6.07 21.57 14.46
N PHE A 110 -6.77 22.07 15.47
CA PHE A 110 -7.97 21.45 16.03
C PHE A 110 -9.05 21.29 14.96
N PHE A 111 -9.35 22.34 14.21
CA PHE A 111 -10.35 22.28 13.14
C PHE A 111 -9.97 21.27 12.06
N VAL A 112 -8.73 21.31 11.59
CA VAL A 112 -8.21 20.36 10.59
C VAL A 112 -8.29 18.92 11.12
N MET A 113 -7.82 18.64 12.34
CA MET A 113 -7.76 17.28 12.85
C MET A 113 -9.13 16.68 13.21
N TRP A 114 -10.10 17.49 13.64
CA TRP A 114 -11.42 17.00 14.08
C TRP A 114 -12.48 17.02 12.99
N PHE A 115 -12.45 18.02 12.11
CA PHE A 115 -13.53 18.26 11.13
C PHE A 115 -13.12 17.98 9.69
N THR A 116 -11.89 17.51 9.45
CA THR A 116 -11.43 17.12 8.11
C THR A 116 -10.77 15.75 8.14
N GLU A 117 -10.78 15.08 6.99
CA GLU A 117 -10.07 13.81 6.76
C GLU A 117 -8.60 14.02 6.40
N PHE A 118 -8.04 15.21 6.65
CA PHE A 118 -6.68 15.57 6.23
C PHE A 118 -5.62 14.55 6.68
N TYR A 119 -5.65 14.14 7.95
CA TYR A 119 -4.69 13.15 8.46
C TYR A 119 -4.82 11.80 7.74
N ASN A 120 -6.04 11.29 7.59
CA ASN A 120 -6.28 10.01 6.93
C ASN A 120 -5.89 10.07 5.45
N ASN A 121 -6.25 11.15 4.74
CA ASN A 121 -5.88 11.37 3.35
C ASN A 121 -4.36 11.45 3.17
N THR A 122 -3.65 12.18 4.03
CA THR A 122 -2.18 12.23 4.01
C THR A 122 -1.55 10.87 4.28
N MET A 123 -2.16 10.03 5.12
CA MET A 123 -1.69 8.65 5.31
C MET A 123 -1.92 7.80 4.06
N LEU A 124 -3.08 7.92 3.41
CA LEU A 124 -3.41 7.20 2.18
C LEU A 124 -2.55 7.66 0.99
N GLU A 125 -2.14 8.93 0.94
CA GLU A 125 -1.19 9.44 -0.07
C GLU A 125 0.14 8.69 -0.03
N ASN A 126 0.59 8.19 1.13
CA ASN A 126 1.82 7.41 1.23
C ASN A 126 1.72 6.02 0.57
N LEU A 127 0.51 5.54 0.24
CA LEU A 127 0.29 4.31 -0.52
C LEU A 127 0.51 4.52 -2.03
N ILE A 128 0.35 5.76 -2.52
CA ILE A 128 0.42 6.08 -3.94
C ILE A 128 1.79 5.69 -4.48
N LEU A 129 1.79 4.97 -5.62
CA LEU A 129 3.01 4.63 -6.33
C LEU A 129 3.50 5.82 -7.17
N ALA A 130 3.86 6.91 -6.49
CA ALA A 130 4.40 8.10 -7.13
C ALA A 130 5.82 7.84 -7.63
N LYS A 131 6.14 8.32 -8.83
CA LYS A 131 7.47 8.16 -9.42
C LYS A 131 8.54 8.73 -8.48
N ASP A 132 9.63 7.97 -8.29
CA ASP A 132 10.77 8.30 -7.42
C ASP A 132 10.47 8.40 -5.89
N SER A 133 9.27 8.03 -5.46
CA SER A 133 8.91 7.93 -4.03
C SER A 133 9.59 6.75 -3.33
N GLU A 134 9.72 6.83 -2.01
CA GLU A 134 10.28 5.73 -1.20
C GLU A 134 9.39 4.48 -1.20
N THR A 135 8.06 4.68 -1.24
CA THR A 135 7.07 3.61 -1.39
C THR A 135 7.32 2.81 -2.66
N VAL A 136 7.57 3.48 -3.80
CA VAL A 136 7.91 2.81 -5.06
C VAL A 136 9.20 2.02 -4.94
N LYS A 137 10.27 2.58 -4.35
CA LYS A 137 11.54 1.84 -4.22
C LYS A 137 11.37 0.54 -3.43
N THR A 138 10.60 0.59 -2.34
CA THR A 138 10.29 -0.58 -1.52
C THR A 138 9.40 -1.57 -2.26
N TRP A 139 8.41 -1.10 -3.02
CA TRP A 139 7.55 -1.95 -3.84
C TRP A 139 8.30 -2.62 -5.00
N LEU A 140 9.25 -1.91 -5.62
CA LEU A 140 10.10 -2.45 -6.70
C LEU A 140 11.03 -3.55 -6.21
N ASN A 141 11.64 -3.35 -5.04
CA ASN A 141 12.61 -4.27 -4.46
C ASN A 141 12.37 -4.42 -2.95
N PRO A 142 11.35 -5.20 -2.55
CA PRO A 142 11.00 -5.37 -1.15
C PRO A 142 12.10 -6.12 -0.39
N PRO A 143 12.39 -5.75 0.87
CA PRO A 143 13.31 -6.53 1.70
C PRO A 143 12.87 -7.98 1.88
N SER A 144 13.82 -8.92 1.91
CA SER A 144 13.56 -10.36 2.02
C SER A 144 12.83 -10.80 3.30
N LYS A 145 12.75 -9.93 4.32
CA LYS A 145 11.93 -10.15 5.52
C LYS A 145 10.43 -10.21 5.23
N TYR A 146 10.00 -9.75 4.05
CA TYR A 146 8.62 -9.81 3.57
C TYR A 146 8.37 -10.93 2.55
N ASP A 147 9.35 -11.81 2.32
CA ASP A 147 9.21 -12.92 1.38
C ASP A 147 8.03 -13.83 1.76
N THR A 148 7.39 -14.38 0.74
CA THR A 148 6.27 -15.31 0.92
C THR A 148 6.75 -16.75 0.90
N LEU A 149 5.91 -17.68 1.37
CA LEU A 149 6.17 -19.10 1.28
C LEU A 149 5.26 -19.73 0.24
N LEU A 150 5.87 -20.33 -0.78
CA LEU A 150 5.21 -21.23 -1.72
C LEU A 150 5.31 -22.67 -1.18
N LYS A 151 4.18 -23.31 -0.95
CA LYS A 151 4.09 -24.71 -0.53
C LYS A 151 3.43 -25.51 -1.65
N ALA A 152 4.15 -26.47 -2.22
CA ALA A 152 3.65 -27.34 -3.27
C ALA A 152 3.29 -28.72 -2.72
N HIS A 153 2.13 -29.22 -3.12
CA HIS A 153 1.60 -30.53 -2.78
C HIS A 153 1.37 -31.32 -4.06
N ILE A 154 2.01 -32.47 -4.23
CA ILE A 154 1.99 -33.26 -5.47
C ILE A 154 1.04 -34.45 -5.28
N PHE A 155 0.17 -34.68 -6.26
CA PHE A 155 -0.69 -35.86 -6.27
C PHE A 155 0.04 -37.05 -6.91
N HIS A 156 0.43 -38.01 -6.08
CA HIS A 156 1.09 -39.24 -6.46
C HIS A 156 0.10 -40.37 -6.75
N TYR A 157 0.35 -41.15 -7.81
CA TYR A 157 -0.55 -42.21 -8.29
C TYR A 157 0.05 -43.62 -8.13
N PRO A 158 0.10 -44.20 -6.91
CA PRO A 158 0.87 -45.42 -6.65
C PRO A 158 0.33 -46.68 -7.35
N ASN A 159 -0.98 -46.77 -7.61
CA ASN A 159 -1.61 -47.97 -8.18
C ASN A 159 -2.13 -47.79 -9.62
N ILE A 160 -1.71 -46.74 -10.34
CA ILE A 160 -2.30 -46.42 -11.65
C ILE A 160 -2.10 -47.53 -12.68
N GLU A 161 -0.99 -48.26 -12.63
CA GLU A 161 -0.75 -49.39 -13.53
C GLU A 161 -1.74 -50.53 -13.29
N ASP A 162 -2.04 -50.84 -12.02
CA ASP A 162 -3.05 -51.83 -11.65
C ASP A 162 -4.45 -51.38 -12.06
N TYR A 163 -4.76 -50.10 -11.87
CA TYR A 163 -6.00 -49.53 -12.36
C TYR A 163 -6.07 -49.55 -13.89
N LEU A 164 -5.02 -49.29 -14.64
CA LEU A 164 -5.10 -49.37 -16.11
C LEU A 164 -5.20 -50.83 -16.60
N ALA A 165 -4.62 -51.78 -15.87
CA ALA A 165 -4.59 -53.20 -16.22
C ALA A 165 -5.86 -53.99 -15.84
N GLY A 166 -6.83 -53.40 -15.13
CA GLY A 166 -8.02 -54.14 -14.66
C GLY A 166 -7.87 -54.78 -13.28
N ARG A 167 -6.75 -54.58 -12.58
CA ARG A 167 -6.44 -55.23 -11.29
C ARG A 167 -6.94 -54.46 -10.07
N ALA A 168 -7.30 -53.17 -10.23
CA ALA A 168 -7.87 -52.32 -9.19
C ALA A 168 -9.13 -51.60 -9.68
N ASP A 169 -10.11 -51.38 -8.80
CA ASP A 169 -11.38 -50.73 -9.15
C ASP A 169 -11.36 -49.21 -9.01
N LYS A 170 -10.48 -48.67 -8.16
CA LYS A 170 -10.29 -47.23 -7.93
C LYS A 170 -8.83 -46.83 -8.10
N ILE A 171 -8.63 -45.56 -8.45
CA ILE A 171 -7.30 -44.94 -8.55
C ILE A 171 -6.95 -44.39 -7.17
N LYS A 172 -5.87 -44.87 -6.56
CA LYS A 172 -5.33 -44.30 -5.32
C LYS A 172 -4.54 -43.05 -5.65
N ILE A 173 -4.72 -42.02 -4.85
CA ILE A 173 -4.01 -40.76 -4.90
C ILE A 173 -3.45 -40.46 -3.51
N GLU A 174 -2.16 -40.18 -3.44
CA GLU A 174 -1.49 -39.70 -2.24
C GLU A 174 -1.13 -38.23 -2.42
N ASP A 175 -1.56 -37.36 -1.50
CA ASP A 175 -1.09 -35.98 -1.42
C ASP A 175 0.27 -35.95 -0.71
N LEU A 176 1.32 -35.66 -1.48
CA LEU A 176 2.68 -35.55 -0.99
C LEU A 176 3.09 -34.07 -0.89
N GLY A 177 3.15 -33.56 0.32
CA GLY A 177 3.57 -32.18 0.58
C GLY A 177 3.44 -31.79 2.05
N PRO A 178 3.86 -30.56 2.39
CA PRO A 178 4.36 -29.54 1.47
C PRO A 178 5.84 -29.75 1.08
N LEU A 179 6.20 -29.39 -0.16
CA LEU A 179 7.53 -28.87 -0.50
C LEU A 179 7.50 -27.36 -0.39
N THR A 180 8.27 -26.82 0.55
CA THR A 180 8.23 -25.40 0.89
C THR A 180 9.41 -24.66 0.28
N TYR A 181 9.11 -23.53 -0.38
CA TYR A 181 10.07 -22.61 -0.97
C TYR A 181 9.81 -21.20 -0.46
N GLN A 182 10.87 -20.48 -0.11
CA GLN A 182 10.83 -19.03 0.07
C GLN A 182 10.76 -18.39 -1.32
N GLU A 183 9.69 -17.64 -1.61
CA GLU A 183 9.47 -16.89 -2.85
C GLU A 183 9.83 -15.42 -2.60
N HIS A 184 10.92 -14.97 -3.24
CA HIS A 184 11.32 -13.56 -3.27
C HIS A 184 10.93 -12.95 -4.62
N THR A 185 10.17 -11.85 -4.58
CA THR A 185 9.63 -11.18 -5.78
C THR A 185 10.13 -9.75 -5.87
N VAL A 186 10.69 -9.38 -7.02
CA VAL A 186 11.04 -8.00 -7.38
C VAL A 186 10.33 -7.59 -8.66
N LYS A 187 10.12 -6.29 -8.87
CA LYS A 187 9.53 -5.77 -10.11
C LYS A 187 10.64 -5.50 -11.13
N ASP A 188 10.47 -6.05 -12.32
CA ASP A 188 11.40 -5.97 -13.43
C ASP A 188 10.73 -5.29 -14.64
N GLU A 189 11.53 -4.78 -15.58
CA GLU A 189 11.07 -4.07 -16.78
C GLU A 189 10.01 -2.98 -16.49
N VAL A 190 10.23 -2.17 -15.45
CA VAL A 190 9.22 -1.22 -14.96
C VAL A 190 9.17 0.06 -15.79
N SER A 191 7.97 0.50 -16.12
CA SER A 191 7.69 1.73 -16.86
C SER A 191 6.50 2.47 -16.26
N PHE A 192 6.72 3.72 -15.82
CA PHE A 192 5.65 4.63 -15.39
C PHE A 192 5.09 5.34 -16.63
N ASN A 193 3.78 5.31 -16.78
CA ASN A 193 3.05 5.83 -17.94
C ASN A 193 2.41 7.20 -17.62
N ASP A 194 2.21 8.02 -18.64
CA ASP A 194 1.63 9.37 -18.50
C ASP A 194 0.16 9.38 -18.01
N ASN A 195 -0.52 8.24 -18.02
CA ASN A 195 -1.89 8.07 -17.56
C ASN A 195 -1.99 7.62 -16.08
N ASN A 196 -0.98 7.90 -15.25
CA ASN A 196 -0.91 7.53 -13.84
C ASN A 196 -1.04 6.00 -13.61
N THR A 197 -0.44 5.22 -14.50
CA THR A 197 -0.31 3.77 -14.36
C THR A 197 1.15 3.35 -14.39
N VAL A 198 1.44 2.18 -13.86
CA VAL A 198 2.77 1.56 -13.92
C VAL A 198 2.65 0.19 -14.58
N THR A 199 3.51 -0.06 -15.57
CA THR A 199 3.65 -1.35 -16.25
C THR A 199 4.91 -2.04 -15.74
N PHE A 200 4.83 -3.31 -15.41
CA PHE A 200 5.98 -4.09 -14.92
C PHE A 200 5.82 -5.58 -15.23
N ARG A 201 6.88 -6.33 -14.93
CA ARG A 201 6.89 -7.80 -14.87
C ARG A 201 7.36 -8.22 -13.49
N ASP A 202 6.83 -9.31 -12.97
CA ASP A 202 7.38 -9.90 -11.75
C ASP A 202 8.62 -10.73 -12.09
N HIS A 203 9.69 -10.53 -11.34
CA HIS A 203 10.84 -11.43 -11.31
C HIS A 203 10.83 -12.18 -9.98
N LYS A 204 10.67 -13.50 -10.03
CA LYS A 204 10.57 -14.33 -8.83
C LYS A 204 11.73 -15.29 -8.72
N SER A 205 12.23 -15.46 -7.51
CA SER A 205 13.25 -16.46 -7.19
C SER A 205 12.77 -17.35 -6.04
N TYR A 206 13.16 -18.62 -6.08
CA TYR A 206 12.71 -19.62 -5.12
C TYR A 206 13.90 -20.27 -4.43
N LYS A 207 13.86 -20.30 -3.10
CA LYS A 207 14.84 -21.00 -2.27
C LYS A 207 14.15 -22.13 -1.51
N PHE A 208 14.56 -23.37 -1.78
CA PHE A 208 14.01 -24.55 -1.11
C PHE A 208 14.33 -24.55 0.39
N LEU A 209 13.33 -24.85 1.23
CA LEU A 209 13.42 -24.92 2.69
C LEU A 209 13.16 -26.36 3.16
N PRO A 210 14.22 -27.21 3.25
CA PRO A 210 14.05 -28.62 3.61
C PRO A 210 13.47 -28.82 5.01
N GLU A 211 13.78 -27.92 5.95
CA GLU A 211 13.29 -27.96 7.33
C GLU A 211 11.78 -27.67 7.46
N LYS A 212 11.17 -27.05 6.45
CA LYS A 212 9.73 -26.76 6.38
C LYS A 212 9.00 -27.66 5.37
N SER A 213 9.67 -28.69 4.87
CA SER A 213 9.13 -29.59 3.86
C SER A 213 8.95 -31.00 4.43
N SER A 214 7.83 -31.66 4.10
CA SER A 214 7.59 -33.05 4.53
C SER A 214 8.30 -34.07 3.61
N ILE A 215 8.54 -33.67 2.36
CA ILE A 215 9.28 -34.45 1.36
C ILE A 215 10.39 -33.61 0.73
N ARG A 216 11.34 -34.29 0.08
CA ARG A 216 12.49 -33.65 -0.58
C ARG A 216 12.27 -33.53 -2.09
N GLU A 217 13.04 -32.66 -2.74
CA GLU A 217 12.97 -32.49 -4.19
C GLU A 217 13.36 -33.75 -4.98
N ASP A 218 14.16 -34.65 -4.41
CA ASP A 218 14.55 -35.93 -5.01
C ASP A 218 13.54 -37.07 -4.76
N HIS A 219 12.43 -36.79 -4.06
CA HIS A 219 11.37 -37.78 -3.84
C HIS A 219 10.72 -38.18 -5.17
N MET A 220 10.62 -39.48 -5.42
CA MET A 220 10.07 -40.01 -6.66
C MET A 220 8.54 -40.01 -6.63
N VAL A 221 7.94 -39.50 -7.71
CA VAL A 221 6.49 -39.44 -7.90
C VAL A 221 6.09 -39.96 -9.27
N LEU A 222 5.06 -40.81 -9.28
CA LEU A 222 4.34 -41.23 -10.49
C LEU A 222 3.17 -40.28 -10.75
N VAL A 223 3.21 -39.54 -11.86
CA VAL A 223 2.24 -38.49 -12.21
C VAL A 223 1.81 -38.55 -13.68
N PRO A 224 0.67 -37.94 -14.08
CA PRO A 224 0.27 -37.88 -15.49
C PRO A 224 1.34 -37.25 -16.38
N ASN A 225 1.55 -37.81 -17.58
CA ASN A 225 2.52 -37.29 -18.54
C ASN A 225 1.96 -36.04 -19.25
N ILE A 226 2.19 -34.87 -18.64
CA ILE A 226 1.63 -33.59 -19.09
C ILE A 226 2.03 -33.23 -20.53
N PRO A 227 3.30 -33.34 -20.97
CA PRO A 227 3.67 -33.13 -22.37
C PRO A 227 2.92 -34.03 -23.34
N LEU A 228 2.75 -35.32 -23.02
CA LEU A 228 2.02 -36.27 -23.87
C LEU A 228 0.53 -35.92 -23.98
N LEU A 229 -0.11 -35.61 -22.85
CA LEU A 229 -1.53 -35.21 -22.80
C LEU A 229 -1.77 -33.91 -23.57
N THR A 230 -0.87 -32.94 -23.44
CA THR A 230 -0.92 -31.68 -24.19
C THR A 230 -0.75 -31.90 -25.69
N ALA A 231 0.25 -32.70 -26.09
CA ALA A 231 0.49 -33.02 -27.49
C ALA A 231 -0.70 -33.75 -28.13
N ALA A 232 -1.39 -34.62 -27.40
CA ALA A 232 -2.59 -35.30 -27.89
C ALA A 232 -3.69 -34.31 -28.32
N VAL A 233 -3.93 -33.27 -27.52
CA VAL A 233 -4.91 -32.21 -27.82
C VAL A 233 -4.47 -31.37 -29.01
N HIS A 234 -3.21 -30.95 -29.07
CA HIS A 234 -2.68 -30.18 -30.22
C HIS A 234 -2.77 -30.97 -31.53
N VAL A 235 -2.38 -32.24 -31.52
CA VAL A 235 -2.39 -33.11 -32.72
C VAL A 235 -3.80 -33.32 -33.26
N LYS A 236 -4.83 -33.33 -32.39
CA LYS A 236 -6.23 -33.45 -32.82
C LYS A 236 -6.67 -32.33 -33.76
N ARG A 237 -6.06 -31.13 -33.65
CA ARG A 237 -6.37 -29.94 -34.44
C ARG A 237 -5.67 -29.89 -35.81
N PHE A 238 -4.70 -30.79 -36.06
CA PHE A 238 -4.01 -30.84 -37.35
C PHE A 238 -4.88 -31.45 -38.46
N PRO A 239 -4.65 -31.07 -39.73
CA PRO A 239 -5.24 -31.74 -40.88
C PRO A 239 -4.96 -33.24 -40.88
N MET A 240 -5.84 -34.04 -41.50
CA MET A 240 -5.82 -35.51 -41.40
C MET A 240 -4.44 -36.15 -41.64
N PHE A 241 -3.72 -35.72 -42.68
CA PHE A 241 -2.43 -36.29 -43.04
C PHE A 241 -1.31 -35.93 -42.04
N GLU A 242 -1.22 -34.66 -41.65
CA GLU A 242 -0.27 -34.18 -40.63
C GLU A 242 -0.55 -34.80 -39.26
N ARG A 243 -1.82 -34.93 -38.90
CA ARG A 243 -2.25 -35.61 -37.69
C ARG A 243 -1.75 -37.05 -37.65
N LEU A 244 -1.88 -37.80 -38.75
CA LEU A 244 -1.40 -39.18 -38.84
C LEU A 244 0.13 -39.27 -38.73
N SER A 245 0.87 -38.39 -39.41
CA SER A 245 2.34 -38.41 -39.39
C SER A 245 2.89 -38.05 -38.01
N VAL A 246 2.39 -36.98 -37.39
CA VAL A 246 2.82 -36.55 -36.06
C VAL A 246 2.42 -37.58 -34.99
N ALA A 247 1.21 -38.14 -35.07
CA ALA A 247 0.78 -39.19 -34.16
C ALA A 247 1.67 -40.45 -34.26
N TRP A 248 2.10 -40.83 -35.47
CA TRP A 248 3.02 -41.95 -35.66
C TRP A 248 4.40 -41.67 -35.04
N ILE A 249 4.96 -40.47 -35.25
CA ILE A 249 6.24 -40.05 -34.65
C ILE A 249 6.14 -40.08 -33.11
N ILE A 250 5.07 -39.52 -32.53
CA ILE A 250 4.90 -39.52 -31.07
C ILE A 250 4.76 -40.95 -30.52
N LYS A 251 4.01 -41.83 -31.20
CA LYS A 251 3.88 -43.24 -30.82
C LYS A 251 5.24 -43.96 -30.81
N GLN A 252 6.16 -43.59 -31.70
CA GLN A 252 7.49 -44.20 -31.78
C GLN A 252 8.36 -43.91 -30.55
N TYR A 253 8.17 -42.78 -29.86
CA TYR A 253 8.88 -42.49 -28.61
C TYR A 253 8.48 -43.38 -27.44
N ARG A 254 7.34 -44.08 -27.54
CA ARG A 254 6.79 -44.99 -26.52
C ARG A 254 6.65 -44.36 -25.13
N GLU A 255 6.44 -43.05 -25.04
CA GLU A 255 6.26 -42.35 -23.75
C GLU A 255 5.01 -42.89 -23.00
N PRO A 256 5.12 -43.20 -21.69
CA PRO A 256 4.01 -43.74 -20.91
C PRO A 256 2.95 -42.66 -20.61
N LEU A 257 1.72 -43.09 -20.27
CA LEU A 257 0.63 -42.18 -19.90
C LEU A 257 0.88 -41.48 -18.55
N PHE A 258 1.54 -42.19 -17.63
CA PHE A 258 2.04 -41.68 -16.36
C PHE A 258 3.56 -41.85 -16.32
N LYS A 259 4.27 -40.89 -15.74
CA LYS A 259 5.73 -40.80 -15.77
C LYS A 259 6.27 -40.74 -14.35
N ASN A 260 7.33 -41.50 -14.10
CA ASN A 260 8.12 -41.39 -12.88
C ASN A 260 9.09 -40.23 -13.01
N LEU A 261 9.02 -39.28 -12.08
CA LEU A 261 9.85 -38.09 -12.00
C LEU A 261 10.21 -37.84 -10.54
N THR A 262 11.29 -37.10 -10.28
CA THR A 262 11.48 -36.50 -8.95
C THR A 262 10.52 -35.32 -8.77
N ALA A 263 10.20 -34.95 -7.54
CA ALA A 263 9.39 -33.78 -7.24
C ALA A 263 9.98 -32.50 -7.84
N GLY A 264 11.30 -32.30 -7.72
CA GLY A 264 12.02 -31.16 -8.30
C GLY A 264 12.00 -31.16 -9.83
N GLU A 265 12.10 -32.33 -10.48
CA GLU A 265 11.93 -32.45 -11.93
C GLU A 265 10.54 -32.05 -12.39
N LEU A 266 9.49 -32.49 -11.69
CA LEU A 266 8.11 -32.12 -12.03
C LEU A 266 7.86 -30.61 -11.89
N LEU A 267 8.35 -29.99 -10.81
CA LEU A 267 8.14 -28.58 -10.52
C LEU A 267 9.01 -27.67 -11.39
N TRP A 268 10.33 -27.88 -11.40
CA TRP A 268 11.31 -26.94 -11.98
C TRP A 268 11.85 -27.38 -13.33
N GLY A 269 11.69 -28.65 -13.66
CA GLY A 269 11.65 -29.12 -15.03
C GLY A 269 12.62 -30.24 -15.38
N TYR A 270 12.20 -31.09 -16.32
CA TYR A 270 12.94 -32.22 -16.86
C TYR A 270 13.00 -32.16 -18.40
N GLU A 271 13.95 -32.86 -19.01
CA GLU A 271 14.00 -32.98 -20.47
C GLU A 271 12.94 -33.95 -21.00
N ASP A 272 12.11 -33.49 -21.95
CA ASP A 272 11.05 -34.33 -22.52
C ASP A 272 11.21 -34.55 -24.02
N LYS A 273 11.01 -35.80 -24.48
CA LYS A 273 11.21 -36.18 -25.89
C LYS A 273 10.18 -35.54 -26.83
N ILE A 274 8.94 -35.36 -26.37
CA ILE A 274 7.85 -34.77 -27.16
C ILE A 274 8.07 -33.25 -27.29
N ILE A 275 8.51 -32.60 -26.21
CA ILE A 275 8.88 -31.19 -26.25
C ILE A 275 10.08 -30.95 -27.17
N LYS A 276 11.08 -31.84 -27.14
CA LYS A 276 12.20 -31.80 -28.08
C LYS A 276 11.73 -31.87 -29.55
N LEU A 277 10.73 -32.71 -29.87
CA LEU A 277 10.17 -32.80 -31.22
C LEU A 277 9.55 -31.48 -31.70
N LYS A 278 8.77 -30.80 -30.86
CA LYS A 278 8.16 -29.49 -31.19
C LYS A 278 9.21 -28.41 -31.46
N SER A 279 10.39 -28.55 -30.87
CA SER A 279 11.42 -27.51 -30.90
C SER A 279 12.23 -27.42 -32.20
N LEU A 280 12.17 -28.39 -33.13
CA LEU A 280 12.93 -28.46 -34.41
C LEU A 280 14.38 -27.93 -34.34
N GLY A 281 15.02 -28.03 -33.16
CA GLY A 281 16.39 -27.56 -32.91
C GLY A 281 16.57 -26.19 -32.24
N MET A 282 15.55 -25.32 -32.19
CA MET A 282 15.65 -23.93 -31.67
C MET A 282 14.77 -23.60 -30.45
N GLY A 283 13.86 -24.48 -30.04
CA GLY A 283 12.93 -24.23 -28.91
C GLY A 283 13.35 -24.82 -27.55
N LYS A 284 12.58 -24.52 -26.50
CA LYS A 284 12.74 -25.06 -25.14
C LYS A 284 12.68 -26.59 -25.16
N ARG A 285 13.60 -27.26 -24.45
CA ARG A 285 13.70 -28.74 -24.36
C ARG A 285 13.19 -29.31 -23.03
N ARG A 286 12.92 -28.43 -22.06
CA ARG A 286 12.54 -28.78 -20.70
C ARG A 286 11.08 -28.41 -20.43
N PHE A 287 10.42 -29.21 -19.61
CA PHE A 287 9.07 -28.96 -19.10
C PHE A 287 9.07 -29.09 -17.59
N GLY A 288 8.44 -28.15 -16.88
CA GLY A 288 8.16 -28.20 -15.45
C GLY A 288 6.96 -27.32 -15.15
N LEU A 289 6.15 -27.69 -14.15
CA LEU A 289 4.88 -27.01 -13.84
C LEU A 289 5.06 -25.57 -13.36
N LEU A 290 6.14 -25.31 -12.62
CA LEU A 290 6.47 -23.99 -12.06
C LEU A 290 7.69 -23.36 -12.73
N MET A 291 8.26 -24.02 -13.76
CA MET A 291 9.47 -23.55 -14.44
C MET A 291 9.33 -22.13 -14.99
N SER A 292 8.15 -21.76 -15.52
CA SER A 292 7.90 -20.41 -16.04
C SER A 292 7.70 -19.35 -14.97
N ARG A 293 7.55 -19.75 -13.70
CA ARG A 293 7.42 -18.82 -12.58
C ARG A 293 8.77 -18.38 -12.03
N ASN A 294 9.87 -19.06 -12.36
CA ASN A 294 11.20 -18.73 -11.88
C ASN A 294 11.93 -17.82 -12.88
N GLY A 295 12.41 -16.68 -12.38
CA GLY A 295 12.93 -15.57 -13.17
C GLY A 295 11.86 -14.55 -13.53
N THR A 296 12.15 -13.75 -14.56
CA THR A 296 11.24 -12.70 -15.07
C THR A 296 10.05 -13.33 -15.80
N SER A 297 8.85 -12.92 -15.41
CA SER A 297 7.60 -13.34 -16.02
C SER A 297 7.53 -12.95 -17.49
N VAL A 298 7.02 -13.86 -18.32
CA VAL A 298 6.67 -13.55 -19.71
C VAL A 298 5.44 -12.68 -19.83
N ASP A 299 4.69 -12.54 -18.73
CA ASP A 299 3.50 -11.70 -18.66
C ASP A 299 3.83 -10.32 -18.10
N SER A 300 3.28 -9.27 -18.70
CA SER A 300 3.32 -7.89 -18.19
C SER A 300 1.98 -7.47 -17.61
N VAL A 301 2.04 -6.71 -16.53
CA VAL A 301 0.87 -6.17 -15.84
C VAL A 301 0.98 -4.65 -15.82
N GLN A 302 -0.11 -3.97 -16.17
CA GLN A 302 -0.27 -2.54 -15.95
C GLN A 302 -1.31 -2.32 -14.86
N LEU A 303 -0.98 -1.53 -13.84
CA LEU A 303 -1.91 -1.16 -12.76
C LEU A 303 -1.94 0.34 -12.51
N ASN A 304 -3.05 0.82 -11.94
CA ASN A 304 -3.21 2.20 -11.50
C ASN A 304 -2.36 2.49 -10.25
N THR A 305 -1.60 3.59 -10.27
CA THR A 305 -0.71 3.97 -9.16
C THR A 305 -1.44 4.53 -7.94
N GLY A 306 -2.71 4.93 -8.11
CA GLY A 306 -3.50 5.63 -7.09
C GLY A 306 -3.33 7.17 -7.12
N GLU A 307 -2.51 7.71 -8.02
CA GLU A 307 -2.19 9.15 -8.07
C GLU A 307 -3.37 10.02 -8.55
N SER A 308 -4.14 9.53 -9.52
CA SER A 308 -5.38 10.19 -9.97
C SER A 308 -6.55 9.96 -9.02
N ASP A 309 -6.69 8.73 -8.55
CA ASP A 309 -7.78 8.30 -7.67
C ASP A 309 -7.31 7.11 -6.81
N ILE A 310 -7.27 7.30 -5.50
CA ILE A 310 -6.90 6.27 -4.52
C ILE A 310 -7.87 5.07 -4.54
N ASN A 311 -9.09 5.25 -5.03
CA ASN A 311 -10.04 4.14 -5.22
C ASN A 311 -9.57 3.15 -6.30
N GLN A 312 -8.74 3.61 -7.24
CA GLN A 312 -8.19 2.77 -8.31
C GLN A 312 -6.84 2.15 -7.92
N TYR A 313 -6.31 2.46 -6.73
CA TYR A 313 -5.02 1.91 -6.28
C TYR A 313 -4.97 0.38 -6.40
N GLY A 314 -3.94 -0.12 -7.08
CA GLY A 314 -3.70 -1.56 -7.25
C GLY A 314 -4.62 -2.24 -8.27
N ILE A 315 -5.58 -1.53 -8.88
CA ILE A 315 -6.46 -2.08 -9.92
C ILE A 315 -5.69 -2.22 -11.24
N ILE A 316 -5.73 -3.41 -11.82
CA ILE A 316 -5.08 -3.74 -13.09
C ILE A 316 -5.88 -3.13 -14.25
N THR A 317 -5.19 -2.42 -15.15
CA THR A 317 -5.78 -1.83 -16.35
C THR A 317 -5.51 -2.66 -17.59
N GLN A 318 -4.36 -3.34 -17.65
CA GLN A 318 -3.98 -4.18 -18.78
C GLN A 318 -3.18 -5.40 -18.33
N PHE A 319 -3.41 -6.51 -19.01
CA PHE A 319 -2.61 -7.73 -18.93
C PHE A 319 -2.04 -8.04 -20.31
N ASN A 320 -0.71 -8.12 -20.42
CA ASN A 320 -0.01 -8.29 -21.71
C ASN A 320 -0.38 -7.22 -22.76
N GLY A 321 -0.55 -5.97 -22.32
CA GLY A 321 -0.95 -4.86 -23.17
C GLY A 321 -2.42 -4.88 -23.61
N MET A 322 -3.23 -5.81 -23.11
CA MET A 322 -4.65 -5.93 -23.42
C MET A 322 -5.52 -5.53 -22.23
N PRO A 323 -6.50 -4.62 -22.40
CA PRO A 323 -7.41 -4.21 -21.32
C PRO A 323 -8.52 -5.25 -21.05
N GLN A 324 -8.68 -6.22 -21.94
CA GLN A 324 -9.60 -7.34 -21.79
C GLN A 324 -8.94 -8.58 -22.39
N LEU A 325 -9.27 -9.74 -21.83
CA LEU A 325 -8.86 -11.03 -22.35
C LEU A 325 -9.69 -11.41 -23.59
N GLY A 326 -9.18 -12.36 -24.36
CA GLY A 326 -9.89 -12.95 -25.52
C GLY A 326 -10.28 -14.40 -25.30
N PHE A 327 -10.36 -14.84 -24.04
CA PHE A 327 -10.49 -16.26 -23.70
C PHE A 327 -11.95 -16.70 -23.56
N TRP A 328 -12.80 -15.83 -23.02
CA TRP A 328 -14.19 -16.12 -22.69
C TRP A 328 -15.15 -15.45 -23.66
N GLU A 329 -16.44 -15.76 -23.58
CA GLU A 329 -17.46 -15.03 -24.35
C GLU A 329 -17.98 -13.83 -23.56
N GLY A 330 -18.10 -12.67 -24.20
CA GLY A 330 -18.64 -11.46 -23.59
C GLY A 330 -17.62 -10.71 -22.72
N ASP A 331 -17.95 -9.46 -22.40
CA ASP A 331 -16.97 -8.51 -21.88
C ASP A 331 -16.67 -8.76 -20.38
N GLU A 332 -17.69 -9.10 -19.59
CA GLU A 332 -17.56 -9.27 -18.13
C GLU A 332 -16.53 -10.34 -17.73
N CYS A 333 -16.61 -11.53 -18.31
CA CYS A 333 -15.69 -12.63 -18.01
C CYS A 333 -14.25 -12.34 -18.47
N ASN A 334 -14.08 -11.48 -19.47
CA ASN A 334 -12.79 -11.11 -20.03
C ASN A 334 -12.17 -9.88 -19.35
N ARG A 335 -12.85 -9.22 -18.42
CA ARG A 335 -12.26 -8.05 -17.75
C ARG A 335 -11.09 -8.44 -16.86
N VAL A 336 -10.06 -7.58 -16.89
CA VAL A 336 -8.85 -7.71 -16.06
C VAL A 336 -8.82 -6.72 -14.89
N ASP A 337 -9.85 -5.89 -14.76
CA ASP A 337 -10.02 -4.80 -13.77
C ASP A 337 -10.25 -5.29 -12.33
N GLY A 338 -9.49 -6.29 -11.89
CA GLY A 338 -9.35 -6.69 -10.50
C GLY A 338 -8.11 -6.05 -9.87
N SER A 339 -8.06 -6.05 -8.54
CA SER A 339 -6.88 -5.70 -7.78
C SER A 339 -5.76 -6.71 -8.02
N GLU A 340 -4.53 -6.21 -7.97
CA GLU A 340 -3.35 -7.03 -7.79
C GLU A 340 -3.42 -7.70 -6.40
N PRO A 341 -3.06 -9.00 -6.25
CA PRO A 341 -3.29 -9.76 -5.02
C PRO A 341 -2.63 -9.22 -3.73
N THR A 342 -1.72 -8.26 -3.83
CA THR A 342 -0.98 -7.67 -2.70
C THR A 342 -1.43 -6.24 -2.36
N MET A 343 -2.31 -5.63 -3.18
CA MET A 343 -2.67 -4.22 -3.09
C MET A 343 -4.18 -4.04 -3.28
N PHE A 344 -4.89 -3.68 -2.21
CA PHE A 344 -6.33 -3.45 -2.22
C PHE A 344 -6.66 -1.99 -1.94
N SER A 345 -7.70 -1.47 -2.58
CA SER A 345 -8.16 -0.10 -2.31
C SER A 345 -8.73 0.00 -0.88
N PRO A 346 -8.24 0.94 -0.05
CA PRO A 346 -8.72 1.13 1.32
C PRO A 346 -10.22 1.45 1.43
N ASN A 347 -10.79 2.16 0.46
CA ASN A 347 -12.20 2.58 0.52
C ASN A 347 -13.17 1.41 0.31
N LEU A 348 -12.82 0.44 -0.56
CA LEU A 348 -13.60 -0.80 -0.70
C LEU A 348 -13.64 -1.58 0.62
N LEU A 349 -12.50 -1.59 1.33
CA LEU A 349 -12.37 -2.31 2.59
C LEU A 349 -13.15 -1.67 3.72
N GLN A 350 -13.22 -0.34 3.79
CA GLN A 350 -14.02 0.39 4.79
C GLN A 350 -15.52 0.05 4.70
N ASN A 351 -16.03 -0.12 3.49
CA ASN A 351 -17.43 -0.48 3.23
C ASN A 351 -17.71 -1.98 3.36
N ARG A 352 -16.67 -2.82 3.51
CA ARG A 352 -16.75 -4.28 3.49
C ARG A 352 -17.31 -4.79 2.15
N ASP A 353 -17.01 -4.05 1.09
CA ASP A 353 -17.41 -4.38 -0.27
C ASP A 353 -16.64 -5.59 -0.79
N THR A 354 -17.19 -6.27 -1.79
CA THR A 354 -16.48 -7.36 -2.45
C THR A 354 -15.25 -6.84 -3.20
N VAL A 355 -14.08 -7.41 -2.92
CA VAL A 355 -12.85 -7.09 -3.65
C VAL A 355 -12.63 -8.14 -4.75
N ASN A 356 -12.46 -7.69 -5.99
CA ASN A 356 -12.15 -8.59 -7.11
C ASN A 356 -10.65 -8.66 -7.28
N VAL A 357 -10.07 -9.86 -7.26
CA VAL A 357 -8.63 -10.07 -7.44
C VAL A 357 -8.38 -10.71 -8.80
N PHE A 358 -7.47 -10.14 -9.59
CA PHE A 358 -7.05 -10.77 -10.85
C PHE A 358 -5.98 -11.83 -10.57
N LEU A 359 -6.31 -13.10 -10.84
CA LEU A 359 -5.39 -14.21 -10.65
C LEU A 359 -4.85 -14.66 -12.00
N GLN A 360 -3.59 -14.33 -12.28
CA GLN A 360 -2.91 -14.68 -13.54
C GLN A 360 -2.95 -16.20 -13.83
N VAL A 361 -2.88 -17.04 -12.79
CA VAL A 361 -2.96 -18.51 -12.91
C VAL A 361 -4.35 -19.02 -13.33
N LEU A 362 -5.40 -18.23 -13.10
CA LEU A 362 -6.78 -18.55 -13.48
C LEU A 362 -7.23 -17.81 -14.74
N CYS A 363 -6.50 -16.76 -15.12
CA CYS A 363 -6.77 -15.93 -16.30
C CYS A 363 -8.18 -15.34 -16.27
N ARG A 364 -8.58 -14.90 -15.07
CA ARG A 364 -9.81 -14.20 -14.75
C ARG A 364 -9.65 -13.50 -13.41
N LYS A 365 -10.53 -12.54 -13.16
CA LYS A 365 -10.76 -12.04 -11.80
C LYS A 365 -11.67 -12.96 -10.99
N VAL A 366 -11.41 -13.00 -9.69
CA VAL A 366 -12.10 -13.81 -8.68
C VAL A 366 -12.57 -12.90 -7.56
N PRO A 367 -13.85 -12.93 -7.16
CA PRO A 367 -14.33 -12.15 -6.04
C PRO A 367 -13.85 -12.74 -4.71
N LEU A 368 -13.52 -11.87 -3.76
CA LEU A 368 -13.40 -12.19 -2.35
C LEU A 368 -14.46 -11.40 -1.58
N HIS A 369 -15.25 -12.12 -0.79
CA HIS A 369 -16.28 -11.53 0.08
C HIS A 369 -15.74 -11.35 1.48
N PHE A 370 -16.13 -10.24 2.11
CA PHE A 370 -15.88 -10.03 3.53
C PHE A 370 -16.56 -11.14 4.34
N GLU A 371 -15.79 -11.81 5.20
CA GLU A 371 -16.29 -12.83 6.12
C GLU A 371 -16.51 -12.24 7.51
N LYS A 372 -15.45 -11.68 8.10
CA LYS A 372 -15.45 -11.17 9.47
C LYS A 372 -14.24 -10.28 9.76
N GLU A 373 -14.32 -9.56 10.87
CA GLU A 373 -13.16 -8.96 11.53
C GLU A 373 -12.43 -10.05 12.36
N GLU A 374 -11.11 -10.02 12.39
CA GLU A 374 -10.26 -10.98 13.09
C GLU A 374 -9.08 -10.24 13.73
N ILE A 375 -8.55 -10.78 14.83
CA ILE A 375 -7.33 -10.28 15.47
C ILE A 375 -6.24 -11.31 15.25
N ILE A 376 -5.12 -10.88 14.67
CA ILE A 376 -3.96 -11.74 14.39
C ILE A 376 -2.70 -11.19 15.07
N PHE A 377 -1.69 -12.03 15.23
CA PHE A 377 -0.41 -11.66 15.85
C PHE A 377 -0.59 -10.93 17.20
N ASN A 378 -1.49 -11.47 18.02
CA ASN A 378 -1.89 -11.04 19.36
C ASN A 378 -2.59 -9.69 19.51
N ASP A 379 -2.54 -8.76 18.55
CA ASP A 379 -3.23 -7.45 18.68
C ASP A 379 -3.57 -6.76 17.34
N ILE A 380 -3.27 -7.34 16.16
CA ILE A 380 -3.47 -6.63 14.88
C ILE A 380 -4.86 -6.93 14.30
N ASP A 381 -5.69 -5.89 14.21
CA ASP A 381 -7.01 -5.96 13.57
C ASP A 381 -6.90 -6.11 12.05
N VAL A 382 -7.59 -7.12 11.52
CA VAL A 382 -7.66 -7.41 10.08
C VAL A 382 -9.08 -7.71 9.63
N LEU A 383 -9.34 -7.46 8.35
CA LEU A 383 -10.58 -7.87 7.69
C LEU A 383 -10.31 -9.18 6.95
N ARG A 384 -10.98 -10.26 7.35
CA ARG A 384 -10.88 -11.55 6.67
C ARG A 384 -11.81 -11.57 5.46
N TYR A 385 -11.24 -11.81 4.31
CA TYR A 385 -11.94 -12.01 3.04
C TYR A 385 -11.76 -13.44 2.55
N ARG A 386 -12.81 -14.02 1.98
CA ARG A 386 -12.80 -15.40 1.44
C ARG A 386 -13.33 -15.47 0.02
N THR A 387 -12.81 -16.44 -0.72
CA THR A 387 -13.41 -16.87 -1.98
C THR A 387 -14.80 -17.50 -1.73
N PRO A 388 -15.86 -17.09 -2.47
CA PRO A 388 -17.16 -17.73 -2.33
C PRO A 388 -17.12 -19.18 -2.84
N LEU A 389 -17.96 -20.05 -2.27
CA LEU A 389 -17.95 -21.48 -2.59
C LEU A 389 -18.46 -21.79 -4.00
N ASP A 390 -19.28 -20.92 -4.57
CA ASP A 390 -19.89 -21.07 -5.89
C ASP A 390 -19.07 -20.39 -7.01
N VAL A 391 -17.85 -19.92 -6.70
CA VAL A 391 -17.01 -19.18 -7.65
C VAL A 391 -16.61 -20.02 -8.87
N PHE A 392 -16.50 -21.33 -8.69
CA PHE A 392 -16.21 -22.30 -9.76
C PHE A 392 -17.42 -23.19 -10.08
N SER A 393 -18.62 -22.83 -9.61
CA SER A 393 -19.83 -23.60 -9.88
C SER A 393 -20.31 -23.46 -11.32
N HIS A 394 -21.02 -24.50 -11.78
CA HIS A 394 -21.70 -24.51 -13.06
C HIS A 394 -22.70 -23.34 -13.18
N PRO A 395 -22.97 -22.80 -14.39
CA PRO A 395 -23.89 -21.68 -14.58
C PRO A 395 -25.32 -21.88 -14.07
N SER A 396 -25.75 -23.15 -13.89
CA SER A 396 -27.05 -23.48 -13.30
C SER A 396 -27.14 -23.15 -11.81
N GLU A 397 -26.00 -23.12 -11.11
CA GLU A 397 -25.89 -22.74 -9.70
C GLU A 397 -25.50 -21.27 -9.57
N ASN A 398 -24.53 -20.82 -10.36
CA ASN A 398 -24.07 -19.44 -10.38
C ASN A 398 -24.14 -18.84 -11.80
N LYS A 399 -25.21 -18.09 -12.07
CA LYS A 399 -25.45 -17.50 -13.40
C LYS A 399 -24.33 -16.53 -13.84
N ALA A 400 -23.58 -15.93 -12.92
CA ALA A 400 -22.45 -15.07 -13.29
C ALA A 400 -21.35 -15.84 -14.05
N ASN A 401 -21.29 -17.18 -13.89
CA ASN A 401 -20.34 -18.02 -14.60
C ASN A 401 -20.77 -18.41 -16.02
N GLU A 402 -21.94 -17.96 -16.50
CA GLU A 402 -22.47 -18.33 -17.83
C GLU A 402 -21.45 -18.11 -18.94
N CYS A 403 -20.74 -16.97 -18.94
CA CYS A 403 -19.75 -16.63 -19.97
C CYS A 403 -18.49 -17.50 -19.99
N TYR A 404 -18.15 -18.20 -18.90
CA TYR A 404 -17.04 -19.17 -18.88
C TYR A 404 -17.41 -20.49 -19.57
N CYS A 405 -18.71 -20.72 -19.81
CA CYS A 405 -19.26 -21.93 -20.40
C CYS A 405 -19.95 -21.71 -21.75
N LYS A 406 -19.85 -20.51 -22.34
CA LYS A 406 -20.30 -20.31 -23.72
C LYS A 406 -19.18 -20.63 -24.72
N ASN A 407 -19.54 -21.07 -25.92
CA ASN A 407 -18.60 -21.49 -26.98
C ASN A 407 -17.59 -22.58 -26.57
N VAL A 408 -17.99 -23.47 -25.67
CA VAL A 408 -17.25 -24.69 -25.33
C VAL A 408 -18.07 -25.92 -25.71
N ASP A 409 -17.40 -26.97 -26.17
CA ASP A 409 -18.08 -28.24 -26.53
C ASP A 409 -18.74 -28.90 -25.32
N ILE A 410 -18.14 -28.73 -24.14
CA ILE A 410 -18.58 -29.31 -22.86
C ILE A 410 -18.37 -28.25 -21.77
N CYS A 411 -19.46 -27.83 -21.11
CA CYS A 411 -19.36 -27.10 -19.85
C CYS A 411 -19.07 -28.10 -18.73
N LEU A 412 -18.06 -27.80 -17.92
CA LEU A 412 -17.55 -28.74 -16.91
C LEU A 412 -18.49 -28.80 -15.69
N PRO A 413 -18.43 -29.89 -14.90
CA PRO A 413 -19.08 -29.94 -13.59
C PRO A 413 -18.58 -28.81 -12.68
N SER A 414 -19.40 -28.45 -11.68
CA SER A 414 -19.04 -27.47 -10.65
C SER A 414 -17.72 -27.82 -9.96
N GLY A 415 -16.87 -26.82 -9.70
CA GLY A 415 -15.61 -26.94 -8.95
C GLY A 415 -14.34 -26.89 -9.79
N VAL A 416 -14.43 -26.81 -11.12
CA VAL A 416 -13.29 -26.71 -12.04
C VAL A 416 -13.52 -25.62 -13.08
N ILE A 417 -12.46 -24.92 -13.46
CA ILE A 417 -12.49 -23.95 -14.57
C ILE A 417 -11.62 -24.49 -15.69
N ASN A 418 -12.05 -24.34 -16.93
CA ASN A 418 -11.19 -24.49 -18.09
C ASN A 418 -10.21 -23.32 -18.14
N ALA A 419 -8.88 -23.53 -18.16
CA ALA A 419 -7.89 -22.46 -18.38
C ALA A 419 -7.07 -22.69 -19.67
N THR A 420 -7.54 -23.59 -20.55
CA THR A 420 -6.79 -24.10 -21.70
C THR A 420 -6.21 -23.01 -22.59
N ARG A 421 -7.00 -21.97 -22.90
CA ARG A 421 -6.57 -20.87 -23.79
C ARG A 421 -5.44 -20.04 -23.20
N CYS A 422 -5.36 -19.93 -21.88
CA CYS A 422 -4.32 -19.18 -21.21
C CYS A 422 -2.98 -19.93 -21.16
N TYR A 423 -3.03 -21.26 -21.21
CA TYR A 423 -1.85 -22.12 -21.15
C TYR A 423 -1.41 -22.63 -22.54
N ASN A 424 -1.50 -21.79 -23.58
CA ASN A 424 -1.12 -22.15 -24.96
C ASN A 424 -1.78 -23.46 -25.43
N ASP A 425 -3.08 -23.60 -25.15
CA ASP A 425 -3.90 -24.77 -25.46
C ASP A 425 -3.49 -26.07 -24.75
N ALA A 426 -2.69 -26.00 -23.68
CA ALA A 426 -2.54 -27.13 -22.77
C ALA A 426 -3.84 -27.33 -21.97
N PRO A 427 -4.36 -28.56 -21.83
CA PRO A 427 -5.65 -28.84 -21.21
C PRO A 427 -5.59 -28.73 -19.67
N ILE A 428 -5.31 -27.52 -19.15
CA ILE A 428 -5.16 -27.21 -17.74
C ILE A 428 -6.49 -26.73 -17.17
N PHE A 429 -6.87 -27.31 -16.02
CA PHE A 429 -8.14 -27.07 -15.36
C PHE A 429 -7.94 -26.74 -13.90
N PRO A 430 -7.86 -25.46 -13.50
CA PRO A 430 -7.72 -25.09 -12.11
C PRO A 430 -8.96 -25.44 -11.27
N SER A 431 -8.74 -25.71 -9.98
CA SER A 431 -9.79 -25.91 -8.97
C SER A 431 -9.31 -25.45 -7.58
N PHE A 432 -10.17 -25.55 -6.57
CA PHE A 432 -9.67 -25.61 -5.19
C PHE A 432 -8.95 -26.94 -4.92
N PRO A 433 -8.04 -26.98 -3.91
CA PRO A 433 -7.40 -28.21 -3.46
C PRO A 433 -8.40 -29.31 -3.11
N HIS A 434 -8.04 -30.54 -3.45
CA HIS A 434 -8.88 -31.74 -3.36
C HIS A 434 -10.27 -31.58 -3.99
N PHE A 435 -10.40 -30.74 -5.02
CA PHE A 435 -11.70 -30.40 -5.63
C PHE A 435 -12.73 -29.91 -4.60
N PHE A 436 -12.27 -29.19 -3.56
CA PHE A 436 -13.16 -28.57 -2.59
C PHE A 436 -14.21 -27.70 -3.30
N SER A 437 -15.45 -27.72 -2.79
CA SER A 437 -16.68 -27.17 -3.41
C SER A 437 -17.11 -27.79 -4.75
N GLY A 438 -16.37 -28.77 -5.29
CA GLY A 438 -16.67 -29.39 -6.57
C GLY A 438 -17.63 -30.58 -6.51
N ASP A 439 -18.23 -30.88 -7.66
CA ASP A 439 -19.12 -32.03 -7.84
C ASP A 439 -18.35 -33.35 -7.58
N PRO A 440 -18.88 -34.27 -6.74
CA PRO A 440 -18.29 -35.58 -6.50
C PRO A 440 -17.93 -36.38 -7.76
N ILE A 441 -18.56 -36.12 -8.90
CA ILE A 441 -18.20 -36.75 -10.18
C ILE A 441 -16.74 -36.52 -10.59
N LEU A 442 -16.12 -35.44 -10.10
CA LEU A 442 -14.72 -35.09 -10.37
C LEU A 442 -13.74 -36.02 -9.65
N TYR A 443 -14.10 -36.55 -8.48
CA TYR A 443 -13.17 -37.28 -7.61
C TYR A 443 -13.67 -38.60 -7.04
N LYS A 444 -14.91 -39.02 -7.32
CA LYS A 444 -15.47 -40.30 -6.85
C LYS A 444 -14.66 -41.55 -7.25
N ASP A 445 -13.94 -41.45 -8.36
CA ASP A 445 -13.11 -42.52 -8.92
C ASP A 445 -11.70 -42.54 -8.29
N PHE A 446 -11.38 -41.52 -7.48
CA PHE A 446 -10.13 -41.40 -6.73
C PHE A 446 -10.34 -41.79 -5.25
N ASP A 447 -9.40 -42.55 -4.71
CA ASP A 447 -9.27 -42.84 -3.29
C ASP A 447 -8.10 -42.01 -2.74
N GLY A 448 -8.36 -41.12 -1.78
CA GLY A 448 -7.37 -40.17 -1.23
C GLY A 448 -7.65 -38.69 -1.47
N ILE A 449 -8.68 -38.35 -2.26
CA ILE A 449 -9.16 -36.96 -2.37
C ILE A 449 -10.12 -36.65 -1.20
N GLN A 450 -9.80 -35.65 -0.37
CA GLN A 450 -10.55 -35.30 0.82
C GLN A 450 -10.87 -33.79 0.87
N PRO A 451 -12.01 -33.35 0.31
CA PRO A 451 -12.43 -31.95 0.37
C PRO A 451 -12.56 -31.45 1.83
N ASN A 452 -11.89 -30.34 2.18
CA ASN A 452 -11.98 -29.73 3.50
C ASN A 452 -11.94 -28.19 3.38
N ALA A 453 -12.93 -27.50 3.95
CA ALA A 453 -13.06 -26.05 3.83
C ALA A 453 -11.92 -25.28 4.51
N GLU A 454 -11.51 -25.69 5.72
CA GLU A 454 -10.48 -25.02 6.50
C GLU A 454 -9.11 -25.09 5.82
N LEU A 455 -8.82 -26.26 5.23
CA LEU A 455 -7.55 -26.53 4.56
C LEU A 455 -7.50 -26.01 3.12
N HIS A 456 -8.64 -25.98 2.40
CA HIS A 456 -8.62 -25.82 0.94
C HIS A 456 -9.27 -24.52 0.43
N GLN A 457 -9.98 -23.76 1.26
CA GLN A 457 -10.53 -22.48 0.83
C GLN A 457 -9.48 -21.38 0.86
N THR A 458 -9.47 -20.51 -0.16
CA THR A 458 -8.60 -19.32 -0.17
C THR A 458 -9.18 -18.21 0.70
N TYR A 459 -8.32 -17.59 1.52
CA TYR A 459 -8.65 -16.42 2.32
C TYR A 459 -7.48 -15.42 2.39
N ALA A 460 -7.80 -14.16 2.65
CA ALA A 460 -6.84 -13.09 2.87
C ALA A 460 -7.26 -12.26 4.09
N ASP A 461 -6.31 -11.98 4.97
CA ASP A 461 -6.48 -11.12 6.14
C ASP A 461 -5.83 -9.77 5.83
N ILE A 462 -6.69 -8.79 5.52
CA ILE A 462 -6.29 -7.52 4.93
C ILE A 462 -6.28 -6.43 5.99
N HIS A 463 -5.22 -5.63 6.05
CA HIS A 463 -5.15 -4.47 6.94
C HIS A 463 -6.22 -3.44 6.55
N PRO A 464 -7.14 -3.05 7.45
CA PRO A 464 -8.30 -2.23 7.11
C PRO A 464 -7.95 -0.83 6.56
N ARG A 465 -6.91 -0.18 7.13
CA ARG A 465 -6.48 1.16 6.69
C ARG A 465 -5.62 1.16 5.42
N PHE A 466 -4.68 0.22 5.27
CA PHE A 466 -3.68 0.26 4.21
C PHE A 466 -4.01 -0.63 3.01
N GLY A 467 -4.95 -1.57 3.17
CA GLY A 467 -5.33 -2.49 2.10
C GLY A 467 -4.22 -3.42 1.65
N VAL A 468 -3.29 -3.76 2.55
CA VAL A 468 -2.26 -4.78 2.31
C VAL A 468 -2.63 -6.08 3.04
N PRO A 469 -2.49 -7.26 2.41
CA PRO A 469 -2.69 -8.52 3.09
C PRO A 469 -1.55 -8.77 4.08
N ILE A 470 -1.88 -8.94 5.36
CA ILE A 470 -0.92 -9.24 6.43
C ILE A 470 -0.80 -10.75 6.63
N SER A 471 -1.90 -11.49 6.49
CA SER A 471 -1.88 -12.95 6.52
C SER A 471 -2.86 -13.49 5.50
N GLY A 472 -2.84 -14.79 5.26
CA GLY A 472 -3.71 -15.42 4.29
C GLY A 472 -3.10 -16.66 3.67
N ALA A 473 -3.94 -17.38 2.94
CA ALA A 473 -3.54 -18.54 2.17
C ALA A 473 -4.23 -18.50 0.81
N SER A 474 -3.44 -18.25 -0.23
CA SER A 474 -3.87 -18.35 -1.62
C SER A 474 -3.66 -19.78 -2.11
N ARG A 475 -4.75 -20.48 -2.43
CA ARG A 475 -4.76 -21.93 -2.66
C ARG A 475 -5.37 -22.26 -4.01
N VAL A 476 -4.58 -22.89 -4.88
CA VAL A 476 -5.02 -23.30 -6.22
C VAL A 476 -4.51 -24.69 -6.54
N GLN A 477 -5.39 -25.55 -7.02
CA GLN A 477 -5.05 -26.85 -7.57
C GLN A 477 -4.96 -26.79 -9.09
N ILE A 478 -3.94 -27.44 -9.64
CA ILE A 478 -3.71 -27.57 -11.07
C ILE A 478 -4.09 -29.01 -11.46
N ASN A 479 -5.02 -29.13 -12.40
CA ASN A 479 -5.43 -30.41 -12.96
C ASN A 479 -5.19 -30.44 -14.47
N ILE A 480 -5.15 -31.65 -15.04
CA ILE A 480 -5.09 -31.85 -16.49
C ILE A 480 -6.24 -32.75 -16.96
N MET A 481 -6.91 -32.39 -18.05
CA MET A 481 -7.96 -33.23 -18.62
C MET A 481 -7.38 -34.19 -19.65
N LEU A 482 -7.80 -35.45 -19.54
CA LEU A 482 -7.54 -36.49 -20.52
C LEU A 482 -8.57 -36.43 -21.66
N ASP A 483 -8.11 -36.20 -22.90
CA ASP A 483 -8.90 -36.40 -24.13
C ASP A 483 -8.47 -37.71 -24.81
N LYS A 484 -9.41 -38.63 -25.00
CA LYS A 484 -9.19 -39.93 -25.68
C LYS A 484 -9.05 -39.75 -27.18
N THR A 485 -7.92 -39.18 -27.58
CA THR A 485 -7.53 -39.11 -28.99
C THR A 485 -7.02 -40.46 -29.48
N PRO A 486 -6.96 -40.71 -30.80
CA PRO A 486 -6.33 -41.92 -31.36
C PRO A 486 -4.85 -42.10 -30.97
N LEU A 487 -4.20 -41.04 -30.45
CA LEU A 487 -2.86 -41.12 -29.89
C LEU A 487 -2.85 -41.85 -28.54
N LEU A 488 -3.89 -41.67 -27.72
CA LEU A 488 -4.00 -42.14 -26.35
C LEU A 488 -4.95 -43.32 -26.16
N GLU A 489 -5.80 -43.62 -27.16
CA GLU A 489 -6.87 -44.63 -27.10
C GLU A 489 -6.41 -45.93 -26.43
N ASN A 490 -5.36 -46.57 -26.93
CA ASN A 490 -4.85 -47.84 -26.40
C ASN A 490 -4.24 -47.76 -24.98
N LYS A 491 -3.87 -46.56 -24.50
CA LYS A 491 -3.22 -46.37 -23.19
C LYS A 491 -4.20 -45.95 -22.10
N ALA A 492 -5.35 -45.42 -22.49
CA ALA A 492 -6.32 -44.79 -21.61
C ALA A 492 -7.67 -45.51 -21.57
N ASN A 493 -7.73 -46.76 -22.02
CA ASN A 493 -8.99 -47.51 -22.21
C ASN A 493 -9.91 -47.50 -20.98
N ARG A 494 -9.36 -47.73 -19.76
CA ARG A 494 -10.14 -47.76 -18.51
C ARG A 494 -10.49 -46.39 -17.93
N LEU A 495 -9.82 -45.31 -18.33
CA LEU A 495 -10.19 -43.96 -17.92
C LEU A 495 -11.41 -43.50 -18.71
N ARG A 496 -12.26 -42.65 -18.17
CA ARG A 496 -13.36 -42.05 -18.94
C ARG A 496 -12.81 -40.96 -19.86
N ASN A 497 -13.48 -40.70 -20.97
CA ASN A 497 -13.14 -39.50 -21.74
C ASN A 497 -13.42 -38.25 -20.88
N SER A 498 -12.59 -37.21 -21.01
CA SER A 498 -12.69 -35.99 -20.20
C SER A 498 -12.48 -36.21 -18.70
N THR A 499 -11.73 -37.24 -18.30
CA THR A 499 -11.32 -37.42 -16.89
C THR A 499 -10.36 -36.30 -16.50
N ILE A 500 -10.63 -35.60 -15.40
CA ILE A 500 -9.75 -34.56 -14.84
C ILE A 500 -8.80 -35.24 -13.85
N LEU A 501 -7.52 -35.23 -14.16
CA LEU A 501 -6.45 -35.82 -13.36
C LEU A 501 -5.77 -34.72 -12.53
N PRO A 502 -5.83 -34.75 -11.20
CA PRO A 502 -5.12 -33.77 -10.37
C PRO A 502 -3.60 -33.96 -10.46
N LEU A 503 -2.85 -32.86 -10.55
CA LEU A 503 -1.39 -32.88 -10.68
C LEU A 503 -0.70 -32.44 -9.39
N MET A 504 -1.05 -31.25 -8.93
CA MET A 504 -0.54 -30.65 -7.71
C MET A 504 -1.48 -29.55 -7.25
N TRP A 505 -1.36 -29.13 -6.00
CA TRP A 505 -1.89 -27.85 -5.56
C TRP A 505 -0.80 -27.03 -4.88
N ILE A 506 -0.98 -25.71 -4.91
CA ILE A 506 -0.07 -24.76 -4.28
C ILE A 506 -0.81 -23.95 -3.23
N GLU A 507 -0.11 -23.67 -2.14
CA GLU A 507 -0.49 -22.68 -1.15
C GLU A 507 0.60 -21.60 -1.12
N ILE A 508 0.19 -20.34 -1.31
CA ILE A 508 1.04 -19.18 -1.07
C ILE A 508 0.57 -18.53 0.22
N THR A 509 1.48 -18.41 1.18
CA THR A 509 1.24 -17.83 2.51
C THR A 509 2.24 -16.71 2.79
N SER A 510 1.93 -15.86 3.75
CA SER A 510 2.92 -14.93 4.31
C SER A 510 4.14 -15.71 4.83
N GLY A 511 5.31 -15.07 4.77
CA GLY A 511 6.50 -15.58 5.44
C GLY A 511 6.32 -15.68 6.96
N GLU A 512 7.29 -16.30 7.61
CA GLU A 512 7.46 -16.11 9.05
C GLU A 512 8.01 -14.71 9.27
N TYR A 513 7.15 -13.81 9.75
CA TYR A 513 7.55 -12.45 10.07
C TYR A 513 8.53 -12.46 11.23
N SER A 514 9.66 -11.76 11.04
CA SER A 514 10.56 -11.46 12.15
C SER A 514 9.89 -10.49 13.13
N GLU A 515 10.39 -10.44 14.36
CA GLU A 515 9.96 -9.47 15.37
C GLU A 515 10.00 -8.03 14.84
N ASP A 516 10.99 -7.70 14.00
CA ASP A 516 11.08 -6.39 13.36
C ASP A 516 9.88 -6.10 12.44
N VAL A 517 9.43 -7.09 11.67
CA VAL A 517 8.26 -6.93 10.78
C VAL A 517 6.98 -6.79 11.60
N LEU A 518 6.83 -7.61 12.64
CA LEU A 518 5.68 -7.50 13.55
C LEU A 518 5.65 -6.14 14.25
N HIS A 519 6.80 -5.63 14.68
CA HIS A 519 6.94 -4.30 15.25
C HIS A 519 6.59 -3.20 14.24
N ASP A 520 7.06 -3.30 12.98
CA ASP A 520 6.73 -2.35 11.92
C ASP A 520 5.22 -2.33 11.64
N ILE A 521 4.56 -3.51 11.59
CA ILE A 521 3.11 -3.62 11.42
C ILE A 521 2.39 -3.01 12.63
N TYR A 522 2.78 -3.40 13.86
CA TYR A 522 2.18 -2.89 15.10
C TYR A 522 2.29 -1.36 15.20
N PHE A 523 3.47 -0.80 14.93
CA PHE A 523 3.68 0.65 14.96
C PHE A 523 2.87 1.35 13.87
N SER A 524 2.75 0.76 12.68
CA SER A 524 1.94 1.30 11.60
C SER A 524 0.44 1.28 11.91
N THR A 525 -0.03 0.27 12.65
CA THR A 525 -1.42 0.16 13.10
C THR A 525 -1.70 1.11 14.27
N PHE A 526 -1.03 0.91 15.40
CA PHE A 526 -1.33 1.62 16.65
C PHE A 526 -0.59 2.93 16.82
N GLY A 527 0.65 3.03 16.35
CA GLY A 527 1.47 4.24 16.47
C GLY A 527 0.86 5.40 15.71
N LEU A 528 0.36 5.16 14.50
CA LEU A 528 -0.35 6.19 13.72
C LEU A 528 -1.66 6.62 14.38
N ASP A 529 -2.44 5.68 14.93
CA ASP A 529 -3.66 6.03 15.67
C ASP A 529 -3.35 6.84 16.93
N ALA A 530 -2.30 6.46 17.67
CA ALA A 530 -1.84 7.21 18.83
C ALA A 530 -1.37 8.62 18.44
N ILE A 531 -0.66 8.77 17.32
CA ILE A 531 -0.26 10.08 16.78
C ILE A 531 -1.48 10.90 16.38
N GLN A 532 -2.46 10.31 15.69
CA GLN A 532 -3.70 10.98 15.32
C GLN A 532 -4.46 11.46 16.56
N LEU A 533 -4.56 10.60 17.58
CA LEU A 533 -5.21 10.89 18.86
C LEU A 533 -4.48 12.01 19.61
N ALA A 534 -3.15 11.94 19.66
CA ALA A 534 -2.31 12.95 20.30
C ALA A 534 -2.41 14.30 19.58
N LEU A 535 -2.45 14.32 18.24
CA LEU A 535 -2.67 15.55 17.48
C LEU A 535 -4.08 16.11 17.70
N LYS A 536 -5.11 15.26 17.70
CA LYS A 536 -6.52 15.66 17.95
C LYS A 536 -6.70 16.30 19.33
N TYR A 537 -6.28 15.62 20.40
CA TYR A 537 -6.45 16.13 21.76
C TYR A 537 -5.38 17.14 22.17
N GLY A 538 -4.17 17.02 21.64
CA GLY A 538 -3.07 17.96 21.89
C GLY A 538 -3.37 19.34 21.32
N THR A 539 -3.84 19.43 20.07
CA THR A 539 -4.25 20.73 19.49
C THR A 539 -5.42 21.35 20.24
N LEU A 540 -6.40 20.55 20.68
CA LEU A 540 -7.49 21.00 21.55
C LEU A 540 -6.97 21.54 22.88
N LEU A 541 -6.13 20.79 23.60
CA LEU A 541 -5.56 21.21 24.88
C LEU A 541 -4.73 22.49 24.74
N ILE A 542 -3.89 22.57 23.72
CA ILE A 542 -3.08 23.77 23.43
C ILE A 542 -3.98 24.96 23.11
N SER A 543 -5.08 24.77 22.38
CA SER A 543 -6.03 25.85 22.07
C SER A 543 -6.74 26.37 23.32
N VAL A 544 -7.21 25.49 24.20
CA VAL A 544 -7.90 25.88 25.45
C VAL A 544 -6.94 26.54 26.44
N THR A 545 -5.73 26.00 26.59
CA THR A 545 -4.72 26.55 27.50
C THR A 545 -4.21 27.90 27.02
N SER A 546 -3.89 28.04 25.72
CA SER A 546 -3.48 29.33 25.15
C SER A 546 -4.58 30.38 25.23
N PHE A 547 -5.84 30.02 24.96
CA PHE A 547 -6.98 30.91 25.16
C PHE A 547 -7.09 31.39 26.61
N SER A 548 -6.99 30.46 27.57
CA SER A 548 -7.07 30.76 29.01
C SER A 548 -5.92 31.69 29.45
N LEU A 549 -4.71 31.45 28.97
CA LEU A 549 -3.54 32.30 29.25
C LEU A 549 -3.66 33.68 28.61
N ILE A 550 -4.24 33.80 27.40
CA ILE A 550 -4.51 35.09 26.78
C ILE A 550 -5.52 35.86 27.62
N VAL A 551 -6.64 35.25 28.02
CA VAL A 551 -7.65 35.89 28.88
C VAL A 551 -7.06 36.32 30.21
N ALA A 552 -6.29 35.45 30.88
CA ALA A 552 -5.61 35.78 32.13
C ALA A 552 -4.56 36.89 31.95
N GLY A 553 -3.80 36.87 30.86
CA GLY A 553 -2.80 37.88 30.52
C GLY A 553 -3.43 39.25 30.25
N VAL A 554 -4.55 39.30 29.52
CA VAL A 554 -5.32 40.53 29.28
C VAL A 554 -5.92 41.05 30.58
N TYR A 555 -6.50 40.16 31.41
CA TYR A 555 -7.05 40.53 32.72
C TYR A 555 -5.97 41.11 33.64
N TYR A 556 -4.81 40.44 33.74
CA TYR A 556 -3.67 40.91 34.53
C TYR A 556 -3.13 42.26 34.03
N PHE A 557 -3.00 42.42 32.70
CA PHE A 557 -2.56 43.67 32.10
C PHE A 557 -3.53 44.82 32.40
N ASN A 558 -4.84 44.57 32.31
CA ASN A 558 -5.88 45.55 32.66
C ASN A 558 -5.85 45.90 34.15
N SER A 559 -5.78 44.92 35.04
CA SER A 559 -5.70 45.14 36.50
C SER A 559 -4.48 45.99 36.88
N ARG A 560 -3.30 45.68 36.32
CA ARG A 560 -2.08 46.45 36.57
C ARG A 560 -2.16 47.88 36.01
N ARG A 561 -2.87 48.06 34.90
CA ARG A 561 -3.12 49.39 34.33
C ARG A 561 -3.97 50.23 35.28
N GLU A 562 -4.99 49.65 35.91
CA GLU A 562 -5.83 50.34 36.90
C GLU A 562 -5.04 50.79 38.13
N GLU A 563 -4.17 49.94 38.69
CA GLU A 563 -3.27 50.31 39.79
C GLU A 563 -2.35 51.49 39.44
N HIS A 564 -1.79 51.49 38.23
CA HIS A 564 -0.96 52.60 37.76
C HIS A 564 -1.75 53.91 37.56
N LEU A 565 -2.99 53.83 37.07
CA LEU A 565 -3.86 55.00 36.97
C LEU A 565 -4.20 55.56 38.36
N GLN A 566 -4.52 54.69 39.32
CA GLN A 566 -4.78 55.10 40.71
C GLN A 566 -3.57 55.78 41.34
N HIS A 567 -2.37 55.22 41.17
CA HIS A 567 -1.15 55.82 41.71
C HIS A 567 -0.84 57.19 41.06
N HIS A 568 -1.07 57.35 39.75
CA HIS A 568 -0.91 58.65 39.08
C HIS A 568 -1.95 59.68 39.56
N LEU A 569 -3.21 59.27 39.74
CA LEU A 569 -4.27 60.13 40.29
C LEU A 569 -3.98 60.55 41.74
N GLN A 570 -3.45 59.63 42.56
CA GLN A 570 -3.04 59.92 43.93
C GLN A 570 -1.89 60.95 43.95
N HIS A 571 -0.88 60.74 43.09
CA HIS A 571 0.29 61.61 43.01
C HIS A 571 -0.02 62.99 42.41
N SER A 572 -0.98 63.08 41.48
CA SER A 572 -1.46 64.36 40.95
C SER A 572 -2.30 65.12 41.97
N LYS A 573 -3.12 64.41 42.79
CA LYS A 573 -3.85 65.02 43.91
C LYS A 573 -2.90 65.59 44.95
N SER A 574 -1.90 64.83 45.37
CA SER A 574 -0.91 65.30 46.34
C SER A 574 -0.04 66.45 45.80
N ALA A 575 0.26 66.47 44.50
CA ALA A 575 1.00 67.58 43.87
C ALA A 575 0.14 68.86 43.76
N ALA A 576 -1.14 68.73 43.39
CA ALA A 576 -2.08 69.85 43.36
C ALA A 576 -2.37 70.43 44.75
N GLU A 577 -2.43 69.58 45.79
CA GLU A 577 -2.51 70.00 47.19
C GLU A 577 -1.23 70.74 47.63
N LEU A 578 -0.05 70.30 47.19
CA LEU A 578 1.22 70.97 47.47
C LEU A 578 1.34 72.35 46.79
N GLU A 579 0.83 72.48 45.55
CA GLU A 579 0.74 73.77 44.85
C GLU A 579 -0.29 74.71 45.48
N ALA A 580 -1.42 74.19 45.98
CA ALA A 580 -2.41 74.97 46.73
C ALA A 580 -1.86 75.49 48.07
N LEU A 581 -0.97 74.73 48.73
CA LEU A 581 -0.28 75.14 49.96
C LEU A 581 0.81 76.20 49.72
N ASN A 582 1.48 76.18 48.56
CA ASN A 582 2.51 77.17 48.20
C ASN A 582 1.95 78.42 47.50
N GLY A 583 0.67 78.42 47.11
CA GLY A 583 0.02 79.50 46.36
C GLY A 583 -0.65 80.61 47.19
N VAL A 584 -0.54 80.61 48.52
CA VAL A 584 -1.20 81.63 49.38
C VAL A 584 -0.23 82.77 49.74
N PRO A 585 -0.51 84.04 49.34
CA PRO A 585 0.21 85.19 49.88
C PRO A 585 -0.42 85.67 51.20
N VAL A 586 0.40 85.64 52.25
CA VAL A 586 0.53 86.51 53.45
C VAL A 586 -0.73 87.15 54.07
N GLY A 587 -0.93 86.89 55.39
CA GLY A 587 -1.36 87.93 56.34
C GLY A 587 -2.40 87.54 57.40
N GLY A 588 -2.06 87.73 58.68
CA GLY A 588 -3.04 88.01 59.74
C GLY A 588 -3.36 86.90 60.75
N PHE A 589 -2.77 87.04 61.95
CA PHE A 589 -3.05 86.43 63.27
C PHE A 589 -4.35 85.64 63.53
N GLY A 590 -4.20 84.54 64.28
CA GLY A 590 -5.25 84.00 65.15
C GLY A 590 -4.96 82.57 65.65
N ASN A 591 -4.58 82.43 66.92
CA ASN A 591 -4.37 81.15 67.61
C ASN A 591 -5.58 80.21 67.47
N MET A 592 -5.36 78.98 66.96
CA MET A 592 -6.25 77.87 67.23
C MET A 592 -5.44 76.57 67.37
N ILE A 593 -5.47 76.04 68.60
CA ILE A 593 -4.90 74.75 69.00
C ILE A 593 -5.75 73.65 68.36
N VAL A 594 -5.15 72.75 67.58
CA VAL A 594 -5.81 71.51 67.14
C VAL A 594 -5.08 70.33 67.78
N GLN A 595 -5.79 69.64 68.67
CA GLN A 595 -5.36 68.41 69.32
C GLN A 595 -5.21 67.26 68.32
N VAL A 596 -4.10 66.54 68.44
CA VAL A 596 -3.85 65.24 67.81
C VAL A 596 -4.67 64.19 68.55
N GLN A 597 -5.55 63.48 67.86
CA GLN A 597 -6.26 62.31 68.39
C GLN A 597 -5.86 61.07 67.59
N HIS A 598 -4.98 60.26 68.19
CA HIS A 598 -4.66 58.90 67.77
C HIS A 598 -5.91 58.03 67.90
N ILE A 599 -6.27 57.30 66.83
CA ILE A 599 -7.22 56.19 66.88
C ILE A 599 -6.43 54.93 66.56
N ASP A 600 -6.19 54.14 67.60
CA ASP A 600 -5.73 52.75 67.50
C ASP A 600 -6.89 51.86 67.02
N MET A 601 -6.65 51.04 66.00
CA MET A 601 -7.52 49.89 65.65
C MET A 601 -6.72 48.59 65.76
N PRO A 602 -7.28 47.54 66.39
CA PRO A 602 -6.56 46.33 66.74
C PRO A 602 -6.46 45.31 65.59
N VAL A 603 -5.31 44.64 65.57
CA VAL A 603 -4.95 43.46 64.78
C VAL A 603 -5.77 42.23 65.22
N PRO A 604 -6.38 41.44 64.32
CA PRO A 604 -6.90 40.12 64.66
C PRO A 604 -5.77 39.08 64.70
N LEU A 605 -5.56 38.50 65.88
CA LEU A 605 -4.70 37.34 66.14
C LEU A 605 -5.25 36.06 65.51
N ALA A 606 -4.34 35.29 64.92
CA ALA A 606 -4.55 33.94 64.43
C ALA A 606 -4.93 32.97 65.56
N ILE A 607 -6.00 32.20 65.36
CA ILE A 607 -6.33 31.04 66.20
C ILE A 607 -5.94 29.78 65.44
N ASN A 608 -4.96 29.09 66.02
CA ASN A 608 -4.44 27.81 65.62
C ASN A 608 -5.27 26.72 66.31
N HIS A 609 -5.95 25.86 65.56
CA HIS A 609 -6.54 24.62 66.09
C HIS A 609 -6.00 23.42 65.32
N GLN A 610 -5.07 22.72 65.96
CA GLN A 610 -4.86 21.29 65.73
C GLN A 610 -6.07 20.52 66.24
N ARG A 611 -6.59 19.57 65.44
CA ARG A 611 -6.91 18.22 65.93
C ARG A 611 -7.03 17.20 64.80
N GLN A 612 -6.55 16.02 65.15
CA GLN A 612 -6.38 14.78 64.42
C GLN A 612 -7.69 14.08 63.99
N ALA A 613 -7.56 13.31 62.90
CA ALA A 613 -7.96 11.90 62.69
C ALA A 613 -9.41 11.47 62.35
N SER A 614 -9.40 10.43 61.49
CA SER A 614 -10.38 9.40 61.13
C SER A 614 -11.58 9.80 60.25
N ALA A 615 -11.58 9.41 58.98
CA ALA A 615 -12.01 8.10 58.43
C ALA A 615 -11.78 8.10 56.91
#